data_AF-A0A7J6V1J7-F1
#
_entry.id   AF-A0A7J6V1J7-F1
#
_cell.length_a   1.000
_cell.length_b   1.000
_cell.length_c   1.000
_cell.angle_alpha   90.00
_cell.angle_beta   90.00
_cell.angle_gamma   90.00
#
_symmetry.space_group_name_H-M   'P 1'
#
loop_
_entity.id
_entity.type
_entity.pdbx_description
1 polymer ?
#
loop_
_entity_poly.entity_id
_entity_poly.type
_entity_poly.pdbx_seq_one_letter_code
_entity_poly.pdbx_strand_id
1 'polypeptide(L)'
;MDGWSNKLLSNGGRLILLKHVLANMPIYLFSAFSVPKSIERALEILFSNFIWGSTEGKKKRKWISWLKITRPTAMGGLGLRPLAVTLKAFRIKATWNILNADTLWASFMRAKYIKGKNLRTINLIASASKSWRDSWCCLQELVELSTLEFGPGDLSVITENWRGSGSLIHLEGSMDYSHITHKEAALAHFNIPPFSQDL
;
A
#
# COMPACT_ATOMS: atom_id res chain seq x y z
N MET A 1 8.30 20.90 -19.46
CA MET A 1 7.24 20.78 -20.49
C MET A 1 6.91 22.19 -20.97
N ASP A 2 7.80 22.78 -21.76
CA ASP A 2 7.64 24.14 -22.30
C ASP A 2 7.27 24.03 -23.79
N GLY A 3 6.09 23.49 -24.04
CA GLY A 3 5.55 23.26 -25.39
C GLY A 3 4.03 23.45 -25.43
N TRP A 4 3.48 23.40 -26.65
CA TRP A 4 2.09 23.64 -27.09
C TRP A 4 0.98 23.60 -26.03
N SER A 5 1.00 22.63 -25.12
CA SER A 5 0.10 22.51 -23.96
C SER A 5 -0.02 23.78 -23.08
N ASN A 6 1.08 24.52 -22.86
CA ASN A 6 1.06 25.73 -22.02
C ASN A 6 0.46 26.96 -22.72
N LYS A 7 0.37 26.95 -24.05
CA LYS A 7 -0.17 28.07 -24.86
C LYS A 7 -1.62 27.83 -25.29
N LEU A 8 -2.04 26.58 -25.48
CA LEU A 8 -3.33 26.25 -26.11
C LEU A 8 -4.41 25.75 -25.13
N LEU A 9 -4.04 25.27 -23.93
CA LEU A 9 -5.01 24.70 -22.99
C LEU A 9 -5.41 25.69 -21.91
N SER A 10 -6.73 25.82 -21.71
CA SER A 10 -7.34 26.45 -20.54
C SER A 10 -6.97 25.70 -19.25
N ASN A 11 -7.09 26.37 -18.09
CA ASN A 11 -6.79 25.74 -16.81
C ASN A 11 -7.64 24.49 -16.55
N GLY A 12 -8.91 24.51 -16.97
CA GLY A 12 -9.79 23.33 -16.91
C GLY A 12 -9.35 22.20 -17.83
N GLY A 13 -8.92 22.51 -19.07
CA GLY A 13 -8.38 21.53 -20.00
C GLY A 13 -7.09 20.87 -19.48
N ARG A 14 -6.22 21.63 -18.83
CA ARG A 14 -5.01 21.08 -18.17
C ARG A 14 -5.36 20.15 -17.03
N LEU A 15 -6.36 20.49 -16.21
CA LEU A 15 -6.80 19.62 -15.12
C LEU A 15 -7.30 18.27 -15.65
N ILE A 16 -8.13 18.29 -16.70
CA ILE A 16 -8.65 17.09 -17.34
C ILE A 16 -7.50 16.26 -17.93
N LEU A 17 -6.60 16.90 -18.69
CA LEU A 17 -5.47 16.21 -19.30
C LEU A 17 -4.53 15.60 -18.25
N LEU A 18 -4.29 16.31 -17.16
CA LEU A 18 -3.53 15.80 -16.03
C LEU A 18 -4.19 14.55 -15.43
N LYS A 19 -5.50 14.64 -15.14
CA LYS A 19 -6.27 13.58 -14.50
C LYS A 19 -6.35 12.31 -15.35
N HIS A 20 -6.56 12.46 -16.65
CA HIS A 20 -6.83 11.33 -17.54
C HIS A 20 -5.60 10.77 -18.25
N VAL A 21 -4.58 11.59 -18.51
CA VAL A 21 -3.40 11.16 -19.27
C VAL A 21 -2.18 11.09 -18.36
N LEU A 22 -1.75 12.22 -17.79
CA LEU A 22 -0.48 12.27 -17.05
C LEU A 22 -0.49 11.46 -15.76
N ALA A 23 -1.61 11.43 -15.03
CA ALA A 23 -1.75 10.64 -13.81
C ALA A 23 -1.82 9.13 -14.10
N ASN A 24 -2.32 8.74 -15.29
CA ASN A 24 -2.44 7.34 -15.68
C ASN A 24 -1.18 6.78 -16.35
N MET A 25 -0.37 7.63 -16.99
CA MET A 25 0.89 7.23 -17.62
C MET A 25 1.81 6.43 -16.69
N PRO A 26 2.15 6.86 -15.45
CA PRO A 26 3.10 6.13 -14.62
C PRO A 26 2.50 4.92 -13.88
N ILE A 27 1.19 4.65 -14.02
CA ILE A 27 0.52 3.58 -13.26
C ILE A 27 1.14 2.20 -13.54
N TYR A 28 1.50 1.92 -14.79
CA TYR A 28 2.11 0.63 -15.12
C TYR A 28 3.45 0.43 -14.39
N LEU A 29 4.26 1.49 -14.29
CA LEU A 29 5.53 1.46 -13.56
C LEU A 29 5.32 1.24 -12.06
N PHE A 30 4.31 1.88 -11.49
CA PHE A 30 3.97 1.75 -10.07
C PHE A 30 3.53 0.34 -9.70
N SER A 31 2.89 -0.36 -10.64
CA SER A 31 2.48 -1.75 -10.43
C SER A 31 3.67 -2.72 -10.45
N ALA A 32 4.73 -2.40 -11.18
CA ALA A 32 5.90 -3.27 -11.36
C ALA A 32 7.03 -3.00 -10.35
N PHE A 33 7.19 -1.75 -9.89
CA PHE A 33 8.34 -1.32 -9.10
C PHE A 33 7.94 -0.66 -7.78
N SER A 34 8.73 -0.88 -6.72
CA SER A 34 8.63 -0.05 -5.52
C SER A 34 9.22 1.33 -5.81
N VAL A 35 8.35 2.33 -5.90
CA VAL A 35 8.76 3.71 -6.20
C VAL A 35 9.33 4.37 -4.94
N PRO A 36 10.56 4.92 -4.98
CA PRO A 36 11.10 5.71 -3.88
C PRO A 36 10.35 7.04 -3.71
N LYS A 37 10.29 7.53 -2.47
CA LYS A 37 9.61 8.80 -2.12
C LYS A 37 10.14 10.03 -2.89
N SER A 38 11.39 9.99 -3.37
CA SER A 38 11.97 11.05 -4.19
C SER A 38 11.28 11.19 -5.55
N ILE A 39 11.00 10.07 -6.22
CA ILE A 39 10.32 10.04 -7.52
C ILE A 39 8.86 10.46 -7.37
N GLU A 40 8.19 9.99 -6.31
CA GLU A 40 6.84 10.43 -5.96
C GLU A 40 6.76 11.97 -5.85
N ARG A 41 7.67 12.59 -5.08
CA ARG A 41 7.73 14.05 -4.95
C ARG A 41 8.06 14.73 -6.27
N ALA A 42 8.96 14.17 -7.07
CA ALA A 42 9.31 14.72 -8.38
C ALA A 42 8.09 14.75 -9.32
N LEU A 43 7.28 13.69 -9.30
CA LEU A 43 6.04 13.61 -10.07
C LEU A 43 4.98 14.61 -9.57
N GLU A 44 4.81 14.76 -8.26
CA GLU A 44 3.90 15.77 -7.71
C GLU A 44 4.33 17.20 -8.09
N ILE A 45 5.64 17.48 -8.07
CA ILE A 45 6.18 18.76 -8.53
C ILE A 45 5.88 18.95 -10.03
N LEU A 46 6.06 17.93 -10.85
CA LEU A 46 5.78 17.96 -12.28
C LEU A 46 4.30 18.24 -12.56
N PHE A 47 3.39 17.51 -11.89
CA PHE A 47 1.95 17.70 -11.99
C PHE A 47 1.53 19.09 -11.52
N SER A 48 2.10 19.57 -10.42
CA SER A 48 1.86 20.91 -9.92
C SER A 48 2.33 21.98 -10.91
N ASN A 49 3.51 21.82 -11.49
CA ASN A 49 4.03 22.75 -12.49
C ASN A 49 3.20 22.70 -13.79
N PHE A 50 2.60 21.56 -14.12
CA PHE A 50 1.73 21.44 -15.29
C PHE A 50 0.41 22.21 -15.13
N ILE A 51 -0.25 22.12 -13.97
CA ILE A 51 -1.48 22.90 -13.71
C ILE A 51 -1.19 24.39 -13.74
N TRP A 52 -0.18 24.84 -12.98
CA TRP A 52 0.11 26.26 -12.85
C TRP A 52 0.80 26.84 -14.09
N GLY A 53 1.46 26.00 -14.90
CA GLY A 53 2.12 26.38 -16.13
C GLY A 53 3.37 27.24 -15.95
N SER A 54 3.95 27.59 -17.09
CA SER A 54 5.08 28.50 -17.26
C SER A 54 4.64 29.62 -18.21
N THR A 55 4.94 30.88 -17.90
CA THR A 55 4.84 31.99 -18.85
C THR A 55 6.27 32.37 -19.25
N GLU A 56 6.61 32.33 -20.54
CA GLU A 56 7.89 32.86 -21.05
C GLU A 56 9.13 32.33 -20.29
N GLY A 57 9.15 31.04 -19.96
CA GLY A 57 10.27 30.41 -19.24
C GLY A 57 10.31 30.68 -17.73
N LYS A 58 9.36 31.44 -17.18
CA LYS A 58 9.22 31.68 -15.73
C LYS A 58 8.08 30.84 -15.15
N LYS A 59 8.38 30.10 -14.08
CA LYS A 59 7.38 29.35 -13.29
C LYS A 59 6.32 30.32 -12.76
N LYS A 60 5.04 30.10 -13.07
CA LYS A 60 3.96 30.89 -12.46
C LYS A 60 3.91 30.62 -10.95
N ARG A 61 3.57 31.65 -10.17
CA ARG A 61 3.38 31.52 -8.71
C ARG A 61 2.25 30.53 -8.45
N LYS A 62 2.51 29.56 -7.58
CA LYS A 62 1.50 28.58 -7.14
C LYS A 62 0.57 29.27 -6.15
N TRP A 63 -0.69 29.49 -6.52
CA TRP A 63 -1.66 30.18 -5.68
C TRP A 63 -2.25 29.28 -4.58
N ILE A 64 -2.31 27.98 -4.84
CA ILE A 64 -2.88 26.99 -3.93
C ILE A 64 -1.89 25.84 -3.78
N SER A 65 -1.74 25.34 -2.54
CA SER A 65 -0.93 24.17 -2.24
C SER A 65 -1.44 22.93 -2.99
N TRP A 66 -0.52 22.10 -3.47
CA TRP A 66 -0.84 20.84 -4.14
C TRP A 66 -1.76 19.94 -3.29
N LEU A 67 -1.52 19.89 -1.97
CA LEU A 67 -2.33 19.11 -1.03
C LEU A 67 -3.77 19.60 -0.88
N LYS A 68 -4.05 20.88 -1.18
CA LYS A 68 -5.43 21.40 -1.19
C LYS A 68 -6.13 21.05 -2.52
N ILE A 69 -5.37 21.06 -3.62
CA ILE A 69 -5.86 20.72 -4.97
C ILE A 69 -6.25 19.24 -5.06
N THR A 70 -5.45 18.34 -4.50
CA THR A 70 -5.67 16.88 -4.57
C THR A 70 -6.70 16.36 -3.57
N ARG A 71 -7.47 17.23 -2.91
CA ARG A 71 -8.58 16.79 -2.08
C ARG A 71 -9.75 16.27 -2.94
N PRO A 72 -10.58 15.36 -2.40
CA PRO A 72 -11.85 15.01 -3.02
C PRO A 72 -12.70 16.26 -3.27
N THR A 73 -13.55 16.22 -4.30
CA THR A 73 -14.47 17.32 -4.63
C THR A 73 -15.42 17.63 -3.47
N ALA A 74 -15.83 16.61 -2.71
CA ALA A 74 -16.63 16.76 -1.49
C ALA A 74 -15.95 17.64 -0.42
N MET A 75 -14.62 17.68 -0.37
CA MET A 75 -13.83 18.48 0.57
C MET A 75 -13.29 19.78 -0.07
N GLY A 76 -13.89 20.23 -1.16
CA GLY A 76 -13.51 21.47 -1.86
C GLY A 76 -12.22 21.37 -2.68
N GLY A 77 -11.76 20.15 -3.01
CA GLY A 77 -10.63 19.94 -3.92
C GLY A 77 -11.05 19.76 -5.38
N LEU A 78 -10.05 19.55 -6.25
CA LEU A 78 -10.26 19.39 -7.69
C LEU A 78 -10.47 17.92 -8.12
N GLY A 79 -10.62 17.00 -7.15
CA GLY A 79 -10.91 15.59 -7.44
C GLY A 79 -9.76 14.84 -8.11
N LEU A 80 -8.53 15.31 -7.93
CA LEU A 80 -7.31 14.58 -8.27
C LEU A 80 -6.95 13.67 -7.11
N ARG A 81 -6.70 12.38 -7.37
CA ARG A 81 -6.23 11.48 -6.31
C ARG A 81 -4.78 11.84 -5.94
N PRO A 82 -4.45 11.96 -4.64
CA PRO A 82 -3.05 12.12 -4.24
C PRO A 82 -2.20 10.95 -4.73
N LEU A 83 -1.00 11.26 -5.22
CA LEU A 83 -0.09 10.25 -5.74
C LEU A 83 0.35 9.28 -4.64
N ALA A 84 0.62 9.82 -3.44
CA ALA A 84 0.94 9.06 -2.24
C ALA A 84 -0.08 7.95 -1.95
N VAL A 85 -1.37 8.27 -2.02
CA VAL A 85 -2.46 7.31 -1.76
C VAL A 85 -2.49 6.25 -2.84
N THR A 86 -2.33 6.64 -4.10
CA THR A 86 -2.31 5.71 -5.24
C THR A 86 -1.13 4.74 -5.15
N LEU A 87 0.07 5.24 -4.84
CA LEU A 87 1.27 4.42 -4.65
C LEU A 87 1.15 3.49 -3.44
N LYS A 88 0.57 3.96 -2.33
CA LYS A 88 0.29 3.12 -1.16
C LYS A 88 -0.65 1.97 -1.51
N ALA A 89 -1.72 2.25 -2.26
CA ALA A 89 -2.65 1.21 -2.72
C ALA A 89 -1.96 0.18 -3.62
N PHE A 90 -1.07 0.59 -4.55
CA PHE A 90 -0.29 -0.34 -5.36
C PHE A 90 0.67 -1.20 -4.53
N ARG A 91 1.32 -0.62 -3.50
CA ARG A 91 2.17 -1.38 -2.57
C ARG A 91 1.36 -2.42 -1.81
N ILE A 92 0.20 -2.05 -1.28
CA ILE A 92 -0.72 -2.97 -0.60
C ILE A 92 -1.14 -4.11 -1.54
N LYS A 93 -1.53 -3.80 -2.78
CA LYS A 93 -1.87 -4.80 -3.79
C LYS A 93 -0.69 -5.73 -4.10
N ALA A 94 0.52 -5.21 -4.20
CA ALA A 94 1.71 -6.01 -4.44
C ALA A 94 2.02 -6.95 -3.25
N THR A 95 1.92 -6.44 -2.01
CA THR A 95 2.05 -7.25 -0.79
C THR A 95 1.00 -8.35 -0.75
N TRP A 96 -0.25 -8.03 -1.07
CA TRP A 96 -1.34 -9.00 -1.16
C TRP A 96 -1.06 -10.11 -2.18
N ASN A 97 -0.54 -9.74 -3.36
CA ASN A 97 -0.16 -10.71 -4.37
C ASN A 97 1.00 -11.62 -3.91
N ILE A 98 1.92 -11.11 -3.10
CA ILE A 98 2.97 -11.96 -2.50
C ILE A 98 2.35 -13.03 -1.58
N LEU A 99 1.26 -12.71 -0.88
CA LEU A 99 0.59 -13.64 0.02
C LEU A 99 -0.27 -14.67 -0.74
N ASN A 100 -1.12 -14.21 -1.66
CA ASN A 100 -2.20 -15.03 -2.23
C ASN A 100 -1.96 -15.48 -3.68
N ALA A 101 -1.07 -14.84 -4.44
CA ALA A 101 -0.92 -15.18 -5.85
C ALA A 101 0.05 -16.35 -6.07
N ASP A 102 -0.26 -17.18 -7.06
CA ASP A 102 0.59 -18.28 -7.52
C ASP A 102 1.50 -17.85 -8.67
N THR A 103 2.32 -16.82 -8.41
CA THR A 103 3.35 -16.36 -9.34
C THR A 103 4.73 -16.82 -8.88
N LEU A 104 5.67 -16.99 -9.81
CA LEU A 104 7.08 -17.29 -9.49
C LEU A 104 7.66 -16.27 -8.51
N TRP A 105 7.35 -14.99 -8.71
CA TRP A 105 7.77 -13.91 -7.80
C TRP A 105 7.20 -14.07 -6.40
N ALA A 106 5.90 -14.35 -6.29
CA ALA A 106 5.26 -14.54 -4.99
C ALA A 106 5.82 -15.78 -4.28
N SER A 107 6.01 -16.90 -4.98
CA SER A 107 6.65 -18.11 -4.45
C SER A 107 8.08 -17.83 -3.96
N PHE A 108 8.90 -17.14 -4.76
CA PHE A 108 10.25 -16.75 -4.38
C PHE A 108 10.27 -15.87 -3.12
N MET A 109 9.39 -14.86 -3.07
CA MET A 109 9.30 -13.94 -1.93
C MET A 109 8.84 -14.65 -0.66
N ARG A 110 7.86 -15.57 -0.76
CA ARG A 110 7.41 -16.41 0.35
C ARG A 110 8.52 -17.33 0.85
N ALA A 111 9.23 -18.01 -0.05
CA ALA A 111 10.33 -18.90 0.30
C ALA A 111 11.51 -18.15 0.93
N LYS A 112 11.81 -16.94 0.46
CA LYS A 112 12.94 -16.14 0.97
C LYS A 112 12.64 -15.51 2.32
N TYR A 113 11.46 -14.92 2.51
CA TYR A 113 11.16 -14.07 3.65
C TYR A 113 10.13 -14.62 4.63
N ILE A 114 9.08 -15.32 4.16
CA ILE A 114 7.99 -15.81 5.00
C ILE A 114 8.32 -17.18 5.60
N LYS A 115 8.88 -18.11 4.81
CA LYS A 115 9.31 -19.45 5.25
C LYS A 115 8.26 -20.21 6.08
N GLY A 116 6.98 -20.04 5.76
CA GLY A 116 5.86 -20.67 6.48
C GLY A 116 5.63 -20.13 7.90
N LYS A 117 6.25 -19.00 8.28
CA LYS A 117 6.02 -18.37 9.58
C LYS A 117 4.72 -17.56 9.57
N ASN A 118 4.09 -17.48 10.74
CA ASN A 118 2.95 -16.61 10.96
C ASN A 118 3.30 -15.16 10.61
N LEU A 119 2.44 -14.50 9.82
CA LEU A 119 2.67 -13.15 9.31
C LEU A 119 2.97 -12.13 10.41
N ARG A 120 2.39 -12.33 11.60
CA ARG A 120 2.59 -11.49 12.81
C ARG A 120 3.93 -11.68 13.50
N THR A 121 4.58 -12.82 13.27
CA THR A 121 5.84 -13.22 13.94
C THR A 121 7.07 -13.04 13.06
N ILE A 122 6.87 -12.69 11.79
CA ILE A 122 7.99 -12.40 10.89
C ILE A 122 8.68 -11.14 11.42
N ASN A 123 10.00 -11.14 11.39
CA ASN A 123 10.81 -9.98 11.76
C ASN A 123 11.55 -9.47 10.54
N LEU A 124 11.80 -8.16 10.52
CA LEU A 124 12.55 -7.54 9.44
C LEU A 124 14.01 -8.04 9.47
N ILE A 125 14.42 -8.72 8.41
CA ILE A 125 15.82 -9.12 8.22
C ILE A 125 16.63 -7.86 7.91
N ALA A 126 17.74 -7.61 8.60
CA ALA A 126 18.58 -6.42 8.39
C ALA A 126 19.08 -6.28 6.93
N SER A 127 19.36 -7.41 6.27
CA SER A 127 19.74 -7.50 4.85
C SER A 127 18.53 -7.56 3.88
N ALA A 128 17.34 -7.18 4.33
CA ALA A 128 16.15 -7.20 3.48
C ALA A 128 16.27 -6.22 2.30
N SER A 129 15.76 -6.66 1.14
CA SER A 129 15.64 -5.81 -0.03
C SER A 129 14.72 -4.63 0.28
N LYS A 130 14.91 -3.50 -0.42
CA LYS A 130 14.06 -2.33 -0.23
C LYS A 130 12.58 -2.66 -0.52
N SER A 131 12.33 -3.45 -1.56
CA SER A 131 10.99 -3.94 -1.90
C SER A 131 10.35 -4.77 -0.78
N TRP A 132 11.12 -5.63 -0.10
CA TRP A 132 10.59 -6.38 1.05
C TRP A 132 10.29 -5.46 2.23
N ARG A 133 11.18 -4.49 2.53
CA ARG A 133 10.93 -3.52 3.60
C ARG A 133 9.65 -2.70 3.38
N ASP A 134 9.41 -2.26 2.15
CA ASP A 134 8.19 -1.53 1.82
C ASP A 134 6.95 -2.44 1.92
N SER A 135 7.06 -3.68 1.44
CA SER A 135 5.99 -4.67 1.55
C SER A 135 5.69 -5.05 3.01
N TRP A 136 6.74 -5.13 3.83
CA TRP A 136 6.68 -5.43 5.26
C TRP A 136 5.89 -4.38 6.03
N CYS A 137 6.17 -3.10 5.82
CA CYS A 137 5.40 -2.02 6.43
C CYS A 137 3.91 -2.09 6.05
N CYS A 138 3.60 -2.38 4.77
CA CYS A 138 2.22 -2.58 4.35
C CYS A 138 1.59 -3.85 4.92
N LEU A 139 2.37 -4.90 5.12
CA LEU A 139 1.92 -6.16 5.72
C LEU A 139 1.54 -5.95 7.19
N GLN A 140 2.30 -5.17 7.95
CA GLN A 140 1.94 -4.81 9.33
C GLN A 140 0.60 -4.07 9.38
N GLU A 141 0.41 -3.08 8.52
CA GLU A 141 -0.85 -2.35 8.41
C GLU A 141 -2.02 -3.26 8.01
N LEU A 142 -1.82 -4.17 7.06
CA LEU A 142 -2.84 -5.15 6.66
C LEU A 142 -3.19 -6.13 7.79
N VAL A 143 -2.20 -6.57 8.55
CA VAL A 143 -2.38 -7.47 9.68
C VAL A 143 -3.16 -6.81 10.81
N GLU A 144 -2.91 -5.53 11.08
CA GLU A 144 -3.65 -4.73 12.06
C GLU A 144 -5.12 -4.55 11.66
N LEU A 145 -5.38 -4.36 10.36
CA LEU A 145 -6.74 -4.18 9.81
C LEU A 145 -7.47 -5.50 9.55
N SER A 146 -6.77 -6.64 9.53
CA SER A 146 -7.38 -7.94 9.27
C SER A 146 -8.09 -8.50 10.51
N THR A 147 -9.38 -8.79 10.37
CA THR A 147 -10.13 -9.62 11.31
C THR A 147 -9.98 -11.08 10.89
N LEU A 148 -9.61 -11.95 11.83
CA LEU A 148 -9.47 -13.39 11.59
C LEU A 148 -10.88 -14.01 11.63
N GLU A 149 -11.34 -14.57 10.52
CA GLU A 149 -12.55 -15.39 10.49
C GLU A 149 -12.17 -16.84 10.84
N PHE A 150 -12.87 -17.42 11.80
CA PHE A 150 -12.64 -18.79 12.25
C PHE A 150 -13.21 -19.78 11.23
N GLY A 151 -12.34 -20.55 10.59
CA GLY A 151 -12.74 -21.75 9.85
C GLY A 151 -12.80 -22.98 10.76
N PRO A 152 -13.47 -24.08 10.36
CA PRO A 152 -13.60 -25.31 11.13
C PRO A 152 -12.31 -26.18 11.07
N GLY A 153 -11.17 -25.58 11.39
CA GLY A 153 -9.87 -26.26 11.46
C GLY A 153 -9.22 -26.04 12.81
N ASP A 154 -8.46 -27.04 13.28
CA ASP A 154 -7.80 -27.03 14.59
C ASP A 154 -6.64 -26.02 14.59
N LEU A 155 -6.95 -24.78 14.98
CA LEU A 155 -5.99 -23.73 15.27
C LEU A 155 -5.63 -23.78 16.76
N SER A 156 -4.34 -23.96 17.08
CA SER A 156 -3.87 -23.86 18.46
C SER A 156 -3.86 -22.39 18.89
N VAL A 157 -5.01 -21.94 19.43
CA VAL A 157 -5.23 -20.61 20.03
C VAL A 157 -4.15 -20.23 21.05
N ILE A 158 -3.48 -21.23 21.60
CA ILE A 158 -2.63 -21.09 22.77
C ILE A 158 -1.19 -20.73 22.36
N THR A 159 -0.66 -21.34 21.29
CA THR A 159 0.75 -21.16 20.87
C THR A 159 0.98 -19.91 20.03
N GLU A 160 -0.03 -19.38 19.36
CA GLU A 160 0.14 -18.24 18.46
C GLU A 160 -0.11 -16.89 19.14
N ASN A 161 0.50 -15.83 18.62
CA ASN A 161 0.35 -14.47 19.15
C ASN A 161 -0.85 -13.77 18.48
N TRP A 162 -2.05 -14.03 19.01
CA TRP A 162 -3.34 -13.57 18.44
C TRP A 162 -3.62 -12.08 18.63
N ARG A 163 -2.99 -11.42 19.61
CA ARG A 163 -3.28 -10.01 19.97
C ARG A 163 -2.08 -9.06 19.82
N GLY A 164 -0.94 -9.56 19.35
CA GLY A 164 0.32 -8.80 19.38
C GLY A 164 0.93 -8.66 20.77
N SER A 165 0.26 -9.16 21.82
CA SER A 165 0.70 -9.13 23.22
C SER A 165 1.61 -10.31 23.63
N GLY A 166 1.87 -11.25 22.72
CA GLY A 166 2.60 -12.49 23.00
C GLY A 166 1.72 -13.73 22.79
N SER A 167 2.36 -14.89 22.74
CA SER A 167 1.64 -16.19 22.81
C SER A 167 0.91 -16.28 24.16
N LEU A 168 -0.30 -16.86 24.19
CA LEU A 168 -1.06 -17.02 25.43
C LEU A 168 -0.29 -17.87 26.47
N ILE A 169 0.56 -18.80 26.02
CA ILE A 169 1.47 -19.60 26.87
C ILE A 169 2.44 -18.71 27.67
N HIS A 170 2.81 -17.55 27.12
CA HIS A 170 3.71 -16.61 27.78
C HIS A 170 2.98 -15.65 28.73
N LEU A 171 1.65 -15.52 28.61
CA LEU A 171 0.82 -14.64 29.43
C LEU A 171 0.19 -15.39 30.62
N GLU A 172 -0.17 -16.66 30.44
CA GLU A 172 -0.62 -17.56 31.50
C GLU A 172 0.47 -18.60 31.76
N GLY A 173 1.26 -18.40 32.82
CA GLY A 173 2.33 -19.31 33.19
C GLY A 173 1.88 -20.77 33.31
N SER A 174 2.67 -21.67 32.72
CA SER A 174 2.76 -23.12 32.97
C SER A 174 1.44 -23.83 33.31
N MET A 175 0.52 -23.93 32.34
CA MET A 175 -0.42 -25.05 32.31
C MET A 175 -0.03 -26.03 31.20
N ASP A 176 -0.20 -27.33 31.48
CA ASP A 176 0.17 -28.41 30.56
C ASP A 176 -0.92 -28.61 29.50
N TYR A 177 -0.61 -28.20 28.26
CA TYR A 177 -1.52 -28.23 27.12
C TYR A 177 -1.33 -29.44 26.21
N SER A 178 -0.64 -30.49 26.68
CA SER A 178 -0.33 -31.73 25.95
C SER A 178 -1.55 -32.51 25.43
N HIS A 179 -2.76 -32.17 25.87
CA HIS A 179 -4.02 -32.80 25.46
C HIS A 179 -4.63 -32.22 24.16
N ILE A 180 -4.03 -31.18 23.58
CA ILE A 180 -4.56 -30.51 22.38
C ILE A 180 -3.73 -30.96 21.16
N THR A 181 -4.18 -32.02 20.51
CA THR A 181 -3.50 -32.64 19.37
C THR A 181 -3.53 -31.78 18.12
N HIS A 182 -2.37 -31.66 17.46
CA HIS A 182 -2.17 -30.96 16.19
C HIS A 182 -2.73 -31.74 14.99
N LYS A 183 -3.66 -31.16 14.23
CA LYS A 183 -3.94 -31.58 12.85
C LYS A 183 -4.17 -30.38 11.92
N GLU A 184 -3.21 -30.23 11.00
CA GLU A 184 -3.24 -29.52 9.71
C GLU A 184 -4.05 -28.21 9.61
N ALA A 185 -3.34 -27.07 9.63
CA ALA A 185 -3.91 -25.75 9.38
C ALA A 185 -4.09 -25.51 7.86
N ALA A 186 -5.35 -25.41 7.42
CA ALA A 186 -5.71 -24.93 6.10
C ALA A 186 -5.76 -23.39 6.06
N LEU A 187 -5.32 -22.87 4.92
CA LEU A 187 -5.18 -21.47 4.49
C LEU A 187 -6.17 -20.48 5.15
N ALA A 188 -5.63 -19.52 5.91
CA ALA A 188 -6.36 -18.36 6.40
C ALA A 188 -6.91 -17.55 5.22
N HIS A 189 -8.22 -17.57 5.02
CA HIS A 189 -8.88 -16.67 4.07
C HIS A 189 -8.89 -15.25 4.67
N PHE A 190 -8.06 -14.38 4.10
CA PHE A 190 -8.04 -12.97 4.45
C PHE A 190 -9.29 -12.29 3.87
N ASN A 191 -10.20 -11.84 4.73
CA ASN A 191 -11.31 -10.98 4.32
C ASN A 191 -10.90 -9.51 4.60
N ILE A 192 -10.71 -8.72 3.53
CA ILE A 192 -10.51 -7.28 3.68
C ILE A 192 -11.91 -6.69 3.86
N PRO A 193 -12.26 -6.08 5.01
CA PRO A 193 -13.55 -5.43 5.14
C PRO A 193 -13.70 -4.39 4.01
N PRO A 194 -14.87 -4.27 3.38
CA PRO A 194 -15.09 -3.24 2.38
C PRO A 194 -14.69 -1.90 3.01
N PHE A 195 -13.89 -1.10 2.30
CA PHE A 195 -13.49 0.24 2.75
C PHE A 195 -14.74 0.96 3.24
N SER A 196 -14.88 1.13 4.56
CA SER A 196 -15.94 1.94 5.13
C SER A 196 -15.79 3.33 4.55
N GLN A 197 -16.81 3.80 3.85
CA GLN A 197 -16.88 5.12 3.23
C GLN A 197 -17.04 6.25 4.27
N ASP A 198 -16.49 6.07 5.46
CA ASP A 198 -16.67 7.01 6.56
C ASP A 198 -15.35 7.74 6.84
N LEU A 199 -15.44 9.04 6.54
CA LEU A 199 -14.59 10.21 6.87
C LEU A 199 -13.63 10.73 5.78
#